data_AF-A0A942J7I3-F1
#
_entry.id   AF-A0A942J7I3-F1
#
_cell.length_a   1.000
_cell.length_b   1.000
_cell.length_c   1.000
_cell.angle_alpha   90.00
_cell.angle_beta   90.00
_cell.angle_gamma   90.00
#
_symmetry.space_group_name_H-M   'P 1'
#
loop_
_entity.id
_entity.type
_entity.pdbx_description
1 polymer ?
#
loop_
_entity_poly.entity_id
_entity_poly.type
_entity_poly.pdbx_seq_one_letter_code
_entity_poly.pdbx_strand_id
1 'polypeptide(L)'
;MTTENDPMELIRNMWGKMGFALPGMVAPTVDTDELGKRIADLKAVEGWLKSNLSLLQMTIQGLEMQRATLLAFQQMSQATQEAAADADAAINPFLDPAVWQMPWDLLKSAVPPAPTSSEPAAEAPAAKPKRSPRKKSEQGQPKG
;
A
#
# COMPACT_ATOMS: atom_id res chain seq x y z
N MET A 1 -15.08 -5.39 44.32
CA MET A 1 -13.85 -4.61 44.09
C MET A 1 -13.14 -5.26 42.92
N THR A 2 -13.25 -4.67 41.73
CA THR A 2 -12.86 -5.25 40.44
C THR A 2 -11.42 -4.88 40.09
N THR A 3 -10.49 -5.82 40.23
CA THR A 3 -9.08 -5.70 39.80
C THR A 3 -8.78 -6.69 38.67
N GLU A 4 -9.55 -6.63 37.58
CA GLU A 4 -9.43 -7.59 36.46
C GLU A 4 -8.91 -6.99 35.15
N ASN A 5 -8.54 -5.70 35.10
CA ASN A 5 -7.96 -5.08 33.89
C ASN A 5 -6.97 -3.97 34.24
N ASP A 6 -5.85 -4.33 34.88
CA ASP A 6 -4.77 -3.38 35.12
C ASP A 6 -3.76 -3.43 33.95
N PRO A 7 -3.72 -2.40 33.07
CA PRO A 7 -2.86 -2.39 31.88
C PRO A 7 -1.36 -2.49 32.23
N MET A 8 -0.99 -2.15 33.47
CA MET A 8 0.36 -2.25 34.00
C MET A 8 0.80 -3.69 34.27
N GLU A 9 -0.12 -4.58 34.63
CA GLU A 9 0.16 -6.02 34.83
C GLU A 9 0.40 -6.72 33.49
N LEU A 10 -0.35 -6.35 32.45
CA LEU A 10 -0.14 -6.82 31.08
C LEU A 10 1.27 -6.46 30.58
N ILE A 11 1.67 -5.21 30.78
CA ILE A 11 3.01 -4.72 30.41
C ILE A 11 4.09 -5.45 31.21
N ARG A 12 3.88 -5.65 32.52
CA ARG A 12 4.81 -6.39 33.39
C ARG A 12 4.96 -7.85 32.96
N ASN A 13 3.87 -8.52 32.60
CA ASN A 13 3.88 -9.90 32.16
C ASN A 13 4.50 -10.05 30.74
N MET A 14 4.30 -9.06 29.87
CA MET A 14 4.94 -9.01 28.55
C MET A 14 6.45 -8.76 28.67
N TRP A 15 6.87 -7.81 29.51
CA TRP A 15 8.26 -7.47 29.74
C TRP A 15 9.03 -8.60 30.45
N GLY A 16 8.38 -9.26 31.42
CA GLY A 16 8.90 -10.45 32.08
C GLY A 16 9.08 -11.64 31.14
N LYS A 17 8.13 -11.85 30.21
CA LYS A 17 8.22 -12.91 29.18
C LYS A 17 9.25 -12.62 28.09
N MET A 18 9.58 -11.36 27.84
CA MET A 18 10.63 -10.96 26.89
C MET A 18 12.05 -11.08 27.45
N GLY A 19 12.21 -11.57 28.69
CA GLY A 19 13.52 -11.89 29.27
C GLY A 19 14.34 -10.67 29.73
N PHE A 20 13.76 -9.48 29.76
CA PHE A 20 14.42 -8.26 30.27
C PHE A 20 14.31 -8.17 31.80
N ALA A 21 14.86 -9.14 32.51
CA ALA A 21 15.23 -8.96 33.90
C ALA A 21 16.55 -8.16 33.95
N LEU A 22 16.52 -6.92 34.44
CA LEU A 22 17.70 -6.17 34.83
C LEU A 22 17.65 -6.03 36.36
N PRO A 23 18.71 -6.27 37.17
CA PRO A 23 20.14 -6.15 36.85
C PRO A 23 21.02 -7.34 37.34
N GLY A 24 22.10 -7.64 36.62
CA GLY A 24 23.11 -8.61 37.07
C GLY A 24 23.90 -9.35 35.99
N MET A 25 23.53 -9.22 34.71
CA MET A 25 24.28 -9.87 33.62
C MET A 25 24.68 -8.87 32.52
N VAL A 26 25.98 -8.61 32.48
CA VAL A 26 26.82 -8.24 31.32
C VAL A 26 26.38 -7.04 30.46
N ALA A 27 26.89 -5.86 30.80
CA ALA A 27 27.68 -5.14 29.78
C ALA A 27 29.06 -5.82 29.77
N PRO A 28 29.85 -6.00 28.66
CA PRO A 28 29.98 -5.08 27.52
C PRO A 28 30.65 -5.67 26.21
N THR A 29 29.98 -5.85 25.08
CA THR A 29 30.61 -5.79 23.71
C THR A 29 29.55 -5.86 22.61
N VAL A 30 28.57 -4.95 22.59
CA VAL A 30 27.82 -4.80 21.34
C VAL A 30 28.72 -4.01 20.41
N ASP A 31 29.35 -4.71 19.46
CA ASP A 31 30.18 -4.11 18.41
C ASP A 31 29.45 -2.89 17.85
N THR A 32 30.10 -1.72 17.85
CA THR A 32 29.49 -0.47 17.36
C THR A 32 29.02 -0.60 15.91
N ASP A 33 29.67 -1.48 15.14
CA ASP A 33 29.27 -1.81 13.77
C ASP A 33 27.98 -2.63 13.72
N GLU A 34 27.74 -3.54 14.67
CA GLU A 34 26.49 -4.28 14.78
C GLU A 34 25.35 -3.36 15.21
N LEU A 35 25.61 -2.44 16.15
CA LEU A 35 24.65 -1.37 16.50
C LEU A 35 24.31 -0.52 15.27
N GLY A 36 25.31 -0.14 14.47
CA GLY A 36 25.09 0.62 13.24
C GLY A 36 24.19 -0.11 12.23
N LYS A 37 24.40 -1.43 12.05
CA LYS A 37 23.54 -2.27 11.20
C LYS A 37 22.12 -2.37 11.75
N ARG A 38 21.96 -2.67 13.05
CA ARG A 38 20.64 -2.75 13.69
C ARG A 38 19.88 -1.42 13.59
N ILE A 39 20.58 -0.29 13.73
CA ILE A 39 19.98 1.04 13.54
C ILE A 39 19.53 1.23 12.10
N ALA A 40 20.34 0.84 11.10
CA ALA A 40 19.97 0.95 9.70
C ALA A 40 18.75 0.08 9.36
N ASP A 41 18.72 -1.16 9.84
CA ASP A 41 17.61 -2.08 9.63
C ASP A 41 16.32 -1.55 10.28
N LEU A 42 16.39 -1.07 11.52
CA LEU A 42 15.23 -0.48 12.20
C LEU A 42 14.75 0.81 11.51
N LYS A 43 15.64 1.62 10.94
CA LYS A 43 15.25 2.78 10.12
C LYS A 43 14.57 2.38 8.82
N ALA A 44 15.01 1.30 8.18
CA ALA A 44 14.34 0.78 6.99
C ALA A 44 12.93 0.28 7.34
N VAL A 45 12.78 -0.44 8.46
CA VAL A 45 11.47 -0.87 8.98
C VAL A 45 10.59 0.33 9.31
N GLU A 46 11.14 1.35 9.97
CA GLU A 46 10.43 2.61 10.27
C GLU A 46 9.93 3.28 8.98
N GLY A 47 10.77 3.35 7.95
CA GLY A 47 10.40 3.90 6.64
C GLY A 47 9.26 3.13 5.98
N TRP A 48 9.30 1.80 6.03
CA TRP A 48 8.23 0.96 5.48
C TRP A 48 6.92 1.12 6.25
N LEU A 49 6.97 1.17 7.58
CA LEU A 49 5.78 1.40 8.41
C LEU A 49 5.15 2.77 8.15
N LYS A 50 5.95 3.81 7.96
CA LYS A 50 5.45 5.15 7.57
C LYS A 50 4.76 5.11 6.20
N SER A 51 5.33 4.39 5.24
CA SER A 51 4.69 4.18 3.93
C SER A 51 3.36 3.43 4.04
N ASN A 52 3.32 2.37 4.85
CA ASN A 52 2.08 1.61 5.11
C ASN A 52 1.00 2.49 5.74
N LEU A 53 1.37 3.31 6.72
CA LEU A 53 0.46 4.27 7.35
C LEU A 53 -0.08 5.30 6.33
N SER A 54 0.79 5.83 5.47
CA SER A 54 0.38 6.78 4.43
C SER A 54 -0.63 6.17 3.45
N LEU A 55 -0.42 4.92 3.03
CA LEU A 55 -1.36 4.22 2.14
C LEU A 55 -2.71 3.96 2.82
N LEU A 56 -2.70 3.60 4.11
CA LEU A 56 -3.93 3.42 4.88
C LEU A 56 -4.72 4.73 4.99
N GLN A 57 -4.06 5.84 5.27
CA GLN A 57 -4.68 7.16 5.31
C GLN A 57 -5.31 7.53 3.95
N MET A 58 -4.60 7.29 2.84
CA MET A 58 -5.15 7.51 1.50
C MET A 58 -6.38 6.64 1.21
N THR A 59 -6.35 5.37 1.62
CA THR A 59 -7.50 4.46 1.46
C THR A 59 -8.71 4.95 2.25
N ILE A 60 -8.51 5.40 3.49
CA ILE A 60 -9.57 5.96 4.33
C ILE A 60 -10.19 7.17 3.66
N GLN A 61 -9.39 8.13 3.20
CA GLN A 61 -9.88 9.32 2.51
C GLN A 61 -10.65 8.95 1.23
N GLY A 62 -10.18 7.95 0.49
CA GLY A 62 -10.89 7.41 -0.68
C GLY A 62 -12.28 6.85 -0.31
N LEU A 63 -12.36 6.06 0.77
CA LEU A 63 -13.63 5.50 1.26
C LEU A 63 -14.56 6.58 1.82
N GLU A 64 -14.04 7.59 2.49
CA GLU A 64 -14.81 8.74 2.98
C GLU A 64 -15.42 9.53 1.81
N MET A 65 -14.66 9.73 0.72
CA MET A 65 -15.18 10.38 -0.49
C MET A 65 -16.25 9.52 -1.19
N GLN A 66 -16.07 8.20 -1.24
CA GLN A 66 -17.09 7.29 -1.77
C GLN A 66 -18.38 7.34 -0.93
N ARG A 67 -18.25 7.36 0.41
CA ARG A 67 -19.38 7.51 1.33
C ARG A 67 -20.10 8.85 1.12
N ALA A 68 -19.36 9.96 1.02
CA ALA A 68 -19.94 11.27 0.79
C ALA A 68 -20.74 11.31 -0.53
N THR A 69 -20.23 10.66 -1.58
CA THR A 69 -20.90 10.56 -2.88
C THR A 69 -22.20 9.75 -2.77
N LEU A 70 -22.19 8.60 -2.09
CA LEU A 70 -23.40 7.80 -1.87
C LEU A 70 -24.45 8.56 -1.05
N LEU A 71 -24.03 9.31 -0.02
CA LEU A 71 -24.94 10.16 0.73
C LEU A 71 -25.56 11.23 -0.16
N ALA A 72 -24.79 11.88 -1.04
CA ALA A 72 -25.34 12.85 -1.99
C ALA A 72 -26.40 12.23 -2.92
N PHE A 73 -26.15 11.02 -3.43
CA PHE A 73 -27.15 10.28 -4.22
C PHE A 73 -28.41 9.94 -3.41
N GLN A 74 -28.27 9.56 -2.14
CA GLN A 74 -29.42 9.29 -1.27
C GLN A 74 -30.25 10.55 -1.03
N GLN A 75 -29.62 11.69 -0.75
CA GLN A 75 -30.33 12.97 -0.57
C GLN A 75 -31.05 13.39 -1.85
N MET A 76 -30.44 13.20 -3.02
CA MET A 76 -31.07 13.50 -4.30
C MET A 76 -32.25 12.57 -4.60
N SER A 77 -32.12 11.29 -4.29
CA SER A 77 -33.23 10.32 -4.43
C SER A 77 -34.40 10.69 -3.52
N GLN A 78 -34.13 11.11 -2.28
CA GLN A 78 -35.16 11.58 -1.36
C GLN A 78 -35.84 12.86 -1.85
N ALA A 79 -35.05 13.87 -2.29
CA ALA A 79 -35.59 15.09 -2.87
C ALA A 79 -36.43 14.84 -4.14
N THR A 80 -36.05 13.84 -4.94
CA THR A 80 -36.83 13.42 -6.13
C THR A 80 -38.13 12.73 -5.73
N GLN A 81 -38.13 11.92 -4.67
CA GLN A 81 -39.36 11.30 -4.14
C GLN A 81 -40.30 12.33 -3.51
N GLU A 82 -39.77 13.31 -2.78
CA GLU A 82 -40.55 14.44 -2.25
C GLU A 82 -41.10 15.32 -3.38
N ALA A 83 -40.29 15.64 -4.39
CA ALA A 83 -40.75 16.37 -5.57
C ALA A 83 -41.79 15.58 -6.39
N ALA A 84 -41.67 14.25 -6.48
CA ALA A 84 -42.67 13.40 -7.14
C ALA A 84 -43.99 13.30 -6.35
N ALA A 85 -43.97 13.51 -5.04
CA ALA A 85 -45.18 13.65 -4.22
C ALA A 85 -45.88 15.01 -4.45
N ASP A 86 -45.17 16.01 -4.98
CA ASP A 86 -45.66 17.36 -5.31
C ASP A 86 -45.79 17.62 -6.84
N ALA A 87 -45.51 16.65 -7.71
CA ALA A 87 -45.32 16.92 -9.14
C ALA A 87 -46.63 17.03 -9.95
N ASP A 88 -47.19 18.24 -9.93
CA ASP A 88 -47.63 18.94 -11.14
C ASP A 88 -46.79 20.21 -11.33
N ALA A 89 -45.46 20.06 -11.55
CA ALA A 89 -44.60 21.10 -12.13
C ALA A 89 -43.14 20.63 -12.38
N ALA A 90 -42.62 21.12 -13.51
CA ALA A 90 -41.21 21.40 -13.81
C ALA A 90 -40.34 20.28 -14.44
N ILE A 91 -40.06 20.52 -15.73
CA ILE A 91 -38.92 19.99 -16.49
C ILE A 91 -37.63 20.45 -15.78
N ASN A 92 -37.11 19.61 -14.89
CA ASN A 92 -35.82 19.82 -14.24
C ASN A 92 -34.74 19.00 -14.98
N PRO A 93 -33.76 19.64 -15.65
CA PRO A 93 -32.72 18.94 -16.41
C PRO A 93 -31.79 18.08 -15.53
N PHE A 94 -31.84 18.25 -14.21
CA PHE A 94 -31.13 17.41 -13.24
C PHE A 94 -31.80 16.05 -12.97
N LEU A 95 -33.07 15.89 -13.38
CA LEU A 95 -33.80 14.63 -13.34
C LEU A 95 -33.64 13.82 -14.63
N ASP A 96 -33.00 14.39 -15.67
CA ASP A 96 -32.70 13.67 -16.90
C ASP A 96 -31.56 12.67 -16.65
N PRO A 97 -31.83 11.34 -16.74
CA PRO A 97 -30.82 10.31 -16.51
C PRO A 97 -29.61 10.42 -17.45
N ALA A 98 -29.78 11.05 -18.63
CA ALA A 98 -28.71 11.25 -19.60
C ALA A 98 -27.61 12.17 -19.07
N VAL A 99 -27.95 13.17 -18.25
CA VAL A 99 -26.98 14.14 -17.71
C VAL A 99 -26.02 13.48 -16.71
N TRP A 100 -26.49 12.51 -15.93
CA TRP A 100 -25.66 11.75 -14.98
C TRP A 100 -24.73 10.72 -15.63
N GLN A 101 -25.02 10.30 -16.87
CA GLN A 101 -24.29 9.24 -17.58
C GLN A 101 -23.14 9.78 -18.45
N MET A 102 -23.23 11.04 -18.88
CA MET A 102 -22.22 11.74 -19.68
C MET A 102 -20.76 11.63 -19.20
N PRO A 103 -20.43 11.83 -17.90
CA PRO A 103 -19.04 11.72 -17.45
C PRO A 103 -18.46 10.30 -17.54
N TRP A 104 -19.31 9.27 -17.43
CA TRP A 104 -18.90 7.87 -17.53
C TRP A 104 -18.69 7.43 -18.99
N ASP A 105 -19.53 7.92 -19.90
CA ASP A 105 -19.38 7.61 -21.34
C ASP A 105 -18.17 8.28 -21.99
N LEU A 106 -17.81 9.48 -21.53
CA LEU A 106 -16.54 10.12 -21.92
C LEU A 106 -15.32 9.31 -21.45
N LEU A 107 -15.37 8.71 -20.24
CA LEU A 107 -14.28 7.89 -19.73
C LEU A 107 -14.11 6.58 -20.52
N LYS A 108 -15.21 5.91 -20.90
CA LYS A 108 -15.17 4.71 -21.74
C LYS A 108 -14.58 5.00 -23.13
N SER A 109 -14.90 6.17 -23.70
CA SER A 109 -14.37 6.57 -25.01
C SER A 109 -12.89 6.94 -24.96
N ALA A 110 -12.33 7.20 -23.77
CA ALA A 110 -10.93 7.57 -23.56
C ALA A 110 -10.01 6.37 -23.23
N VAL A 111 -10.56 5.18 -22.97
CA VAL A 111 -9.78 3.95 -22.76
C VAL A 111 -9.63 3.21 -24.10
N PRO A 112 -8.44 3.21 -24.73
CA PRO A 112 -8.22 2.35 -25.90
C PRO A 112 -8.30 0.87 -25.49
N PRO A 113 -8.83 -0.03 -26.36
CA PRO A 113 -8.83 -1.45 -26.06
C PRO A 113 -7.38 -1.92 -25.87
N ALA A 114 -7.10 -2.53 -24.71
CA ALA A 114 -5.81 -3.13 -24.43
C ALA A 114 -5.48 -4.17 -25.51
N PRO A 115 -4.23 -4.24 -26.02
CA PRO A 115 -3.85 -5.27 -26.97
C PRO A 115 -3.99 -6.63 -26.29
N THR A 116 -4.93 -7.44 -26.77
CA THR A 116 -5.08 -8.84 -26.43
C THR A 116 -3.74 -9.52 -26.71
N SER A 117 -3.08 -10.00 -25.65
CA SER A 117 -1.86 -10.79 -25.76
C SER A 117 -2.16 -12.06 -26.54
N SER A 118 -1.94 -12.03 -27.85
CA SER A 118 -1.83 -13.24 -28.66
C SER A 118 -0.51 -13.91 -28.30
N GLU A 119 -0.60 -15.04 -27.61
CA GLU A 119 0.48 -16.03 -27.52
C GLU A 119 0.73 -16.63 -28.92
N PRO A 120 1.97 -16.61 -29.44
CA PRO A 120 2.40 -17.60 -30.40
C PRO A 120 3.30 -18.62 -29.69
N ALA A 121 2.85 -19.88 -29.75
CA ALA A 121 3.67 -21.03 -29.41
C ALA A 121 4.96 -21.07 -30.25
N ALA A 122 6.06 -21.40 -29.56
CA ALA A 122 7.30 -22.00 -30.06
C ALA A 122 8.11 -21.22 -31.12
N GLU A 123 9.20 -20.57 -30.68
CA GLU A 123 10.54 -20.84 -31.23
C GLU A 123 11.63 -20.37 -30.24
N ALA A 124 12.47 -21.30 -29.77
CA ALA A 124 13.68 -20.97 -29.04
C ALA A 124 14.78 -20.59 -30.04
N PRO A 125 15.55 -19.52 -29.75
CA PRO A 125 16.98 -19.67 -29.89
C PRO A 125 17.73 -19.19 -28.65
N ALA A 126 18.69 -20.03 -28.27
CA ALA A 126 19.68 -19.76 -27.24
C ALA A 126 20.45 -18.45 -27.52
N ALA A 127 20.55 -17.58 -26.52
CA ALA A 127 21.57 -16.53 -26.49
C ALA A 127 21.95 -16.20 -25.04
N LYS A 128 22.99 -16.88 -24.54
CA LYS A 128 23.68 -16.53 -23.28
C LYS A 128 24.29 -15.12 -23.42
N PRO A 129 24.10 -14.19 -22.47
CA PRO A 129 24.78 -12.90 -22.55
C PRO A 129 26.26 -13.07 -22.17
N LYS A 130 27.14 -12.91 -23.17
CA LYS A 130 28.57 -12.71 -23.02
C LYS A 130 28.82 -11.41 -22.25
N ARG A 131 29.26 -11.50 -20.99
CA ARG A 131 30.01 -10.42 -20.32
C ARG A 131 31.51 -10.65 -20.57
N SER A 132 32.17 -9.64 -21.10
CA SER A 132 33.63 -9.48 -21.13
C SER A 132 33.93 -8.00 -20.94
N PRO A 133 35.15 -7.57 -20.57
CA PRO A 133 36.27 -8.33 -20.01
C PRO A 133 36.78 -7.72 -18.67
N ARG A 134 37.49 -8.49 -17.85
CA ARG A 134 38.41 -7.90 -16.84
C ARG A 134 39.76 -8.60 -16.94
N LYS A 135 40.70 -7.85 -17.51
CA LYS A 135 42.13 -8.17 -17.66
C LYS A 135 42.81 -8.04 -16.28
N LYS A 136 43.92 -8.77 -16.11
CA LYS A 136 44.90 -8.77 -14.98
C LYS A 136 44.62 -9.91 -13.98
N SER A 137 45.47 -10.90 -13.74
CA SER A 137 46.91 -11.06 -13.96
C SER A 137 47.30 -12.49 -13.58
N GLU A 138 47.94 -13.24 -14.48
CA GLU A 138 48.77 -14.38 -14.08
C GLU A 138 49.90 -14.52 -15.09
N GLN A 139 51.05 -13.99 -14.70
CA GLN A 139 52.28 -14.02 -15.45
C GLN A 139 52.97 -15.33 -15.09
N GLY A 140 52.87 -16.31 -15.99
CA GLY A 140 53.62 -17.55 -15.91
C GLY A 140 55.11 -17.32 -16.03
N GLN A 141 55.87 -17.87 -15.08
CA GLN A 141 57.30 -18.15 -15.21
C GLN A 141 57.55 -19.05 -16.43
N PRO A 142 58.53 -18.75 -17.30
CA PRO A 142 59.02 -19.70 -18.27
C PRO A 142 60.07 -20.61 -17.63
N LYS A 143 59.97 -21.91 -17.94
CA LYS A 143 61.02 -22.90 -17.69
C LYS A 143 62.20 -22.64 -18.62
N GLY A 144 63.40 -22.64 -18.07
CA GLY A 144 64.71 -22.63 -18.73
C GLY A 144 65.78 -22.85 -17.68
#